data_AF-A0A6L2LZJ1-F1
#
_entry.id   AF-A0A6L2LZJ1-F1
#
_cell.length_a   1.000
_cell.length_b   1.000
_cell.length_c   1.000
_cell.angle_alpha   90.00
_cell.angle_beta   90.00
_cell.angle_gamma   90.00
#
_symmetry.space_group_name_H-M   'P 1'
#
loop_
_entity.id
_entity.type
_entity.pdbx_description
1 polymer ?
#
loop_
_entity_poly.entity_id
_entity_poly.type
_entity_poly.pdbx_seq_one_letter_code
_entity_poly.pdbx_strand_id
1 'polypeptide(L)'
;MDSIISLGQKNTLAEYMILSGADNRPPMLDKDLHDSWKSRMELYMQNKEHGRMILESVEHGPLIWPTVEENEVIRTKKYAELSVVEKIQADCDMKATNIILQGLPADIYSLVNHHRVAKDLWERVQLLMQGSSLTKQERECKLYDAFDKFTHIKGESLHTYYLRFTQLINDMNIYKMKMEQF
;
A
#
# COMPACT_ATOMS: atom_id res chain seq x y z
N MET A 1 1.59 -13.54 -47.22
CA MET A 1 2.00 -13.91 -45.85
C MET A 1 2.51 -12.64 -45.23
N ASP A 2 1.63 -11.90 -44.57
CA ASP A 2 2.00 -10.71 -43.83
C ASP A 2 1.71 -10.96 -42.36
N SER A 3 2.78 -10.80 -41.58
CA SER A 3 2.94 -11.24 -40.22
C SER A 3 2.05 -10.46 -39.26
N ILE A 4 1.26 -11.19 -38.48
CA ILE A 4 0.54 -10.70 -37.30
C ILE A 4 1.58 -10.16 -36.30
N ILE A 5 1.48 -8.88 -35.97
CA ILE A 5 2.28 -8.25 -34.92
C ILE A 5 1.84 -8.84 -33.58
N SER A 6 2.77 -9.53 -32.92
CA SER A 6 2.65 -10.06 -31.57
C SER A 6 2.43 -8.93 -30.56
N LEU A 7 1.25 -8.90 -29.94
CA LEU A 7 0.99 -8.19 -28.69
C LEU A 7 1.64 -8.99 -27.56
N GLY A 8 2.84 -8.61 -27.15
CA GLY A 8 3.52 -9.33 -26.09
C GLY A 8 4.87 -8.73 -25.70
N GLN A 9 4.86 -7.50 -25.19
CA GLN A 9 5.92 -6.96 -24.34
C GLN A 9 5.42 -5.66 -23.70
N LYS A 10 4.72 -5.77 -22.57
CA LYS A 10 4.58 -4.67 -21.61
C LYS A 10 5.01 -5.20 -20.26
N ASN A 11 6.31 -5.13 -20.03
CA ASN A 11 6.93 -5.14 -18.70
C ASN A 11 8.08 -4.16 -18.82
N THR A 12 7.82 -2.88 -18.55
CA THR A 12 8.85 -1.85 -18.62
C THR A 12 9.29 -1.48 -17.22
N LEU A 13 10.59 -1.23 -17.04
CA LEU A 13 11.22 -0.74 -15.81
C LEU A 13 10.41 0.42 -15.15
N ALA A 14 9.70 1.20 -15.95
CA ALA A 14 8.78 2.24 -15.51
C ALA A 14 7.63 1.72 -14.62
N GLU A 15 7.06 0.53 -14.88
CA GLU A 15 6.01 -0.07 -14.04
C GLU A 15 6.57 -0.48 -12.68
N TYR A 16 7.78 -1.05 -12.64
CA TYR A 16 8.49 -1.33 -11.38
C TYR A 16 8.84 -0.05 -10.61
N MET A 17 9.20 1.04 -11.29
CA MET A 17 9.48 2.34 -10.66
C MET A 17 8.20 3.05 -10.18
N ILE A 18 7.07 2.87 -10.87
CA ILE A 18 5.75 3.33 -10.40
C ILE A 18 5.33 2.55 -9.15
N LEU A 19 5.65 1.25 -9.10
CA LEU A 19 5.37 0.38 -7.96
C LEU A 19 6.30 0.65 -6.77
N SER A 20 7.59 0.95 -6.97
CA SER A 20 8.53 1.21 -5.88
C SER A 20 8.31 2.55 -5.18
N GLY A 21 7.58 3.48 -5.81
CA GLY A 21 7.50 4.88 -5.39
C GLY A 21 8.82 5.61 -5.69
N ALA A 22 8.71 6.91 -5.93
CA ALA A 22 9.86 7.81 -5.85
C ALA A 22 9.86 8.44 -4.45
N ASP A 23 10.97 9.02 -3.98
CA ASP A 23 11.02 9.70 -2.67
C ASP A 23 9.87 10.72 -2.49
N ASN A 24 9.33 11.24 -3.59
CA ASN A 24 8.26 12.24 -3.62
C ASN A 24 6.84 11.68 -3.88
N ARG A 25 6.67 10.38 -4.17
CA ARG A 25 5.36 9.79 -4.49
C ARG A 25 5.13 8.48 -3.74
N PRO A 26 4.02 8.34 -3.00
CA PRO A 26 3.71 7.08 -2.34
C PRO A 26 3.47 5.95 -3.35
N PRO A 27 3.71 4.68 -2.96
CA PRO A 27 3.44 3.54 -3.81
C PRO A 27 1.94 3.46 -4.14
N MET A 28 1.64 3.20 -5.41
CA MET A 28 0.26 3.02 -5.87
C MET A 28 -0.26 1.63 -5.46
N LEU A 29 -1.49 1.56 -4.95
CA LEU A 29 -2.13 0.30 -4.58
C LEU A 29 -2.39 -0.57 -5.81
N ASP A 30 -1.87 -1.78 -5.75
CA ASP A 30 -2.22 -2.90 -6.61
C ASP A 30 -3.06 -3.87 -5.78
N LYS A 31 -4.25 -4.21 -6.28
CA LYS A 31 -5.23 -5.06 -5.58
C LYS A 31 -4.69 -6.47 -5.33
N ASP A 32 -3.90 -6.99 -6.26
CA ASP A 32 -3.32 -8.33 -6.16
C ASP A 32 -2.11 -8.36 -5.21
N LEU A 33 -1.43 -7.21 -5.05
CA LEU A 33 -0.24 -7.05 -4.22
C LEU A 33 -0.47 -6.18 -2.98
N HIS A 34 -1.67 -6.23 -2.40
CA HIS A 34 -2.06 -5.41 -1.25
C HIS A 34 -1.06 -5.49 -0.08
N ASP A 35 -0.59 -6.69 0.29
CA ASP A 35 0.32 -6.84 1.44
C ASP A 35 1.68 -6.18 1.17
N SER A 36 2.17 -6.31 -0.07
CA SER A 36 3.38 -5.61 -0.52
C SER A 36 3.18 -4.10 -0.59
N TRP A 37 2.02 -3.63 -1.04
CA TRP A 37 1.68 -2.20 -1.02
C TRP A 37 1.65 -1.66 0.40
N LYS A 38 1.01 -2.37 1.34
CA LYS A 38 0.90 -2.00 2.74
C LYS A 38 2.28 -1.79 3.37
N SER A 39 3.17 -2.77 3.26
CA SER A 39 4.53 -2.67 3.81
C SER A 39 5.34 -1.53 3.17
N ARG A 40 5.22 -1.33 1.85
CA ARG A 40 5.89 -0.20 1.16
C ARG A 40 5.33 1.15 1.58
N MET A 41 4.02 1.25 1.80
CA MET A 41 3.37 2.48 2.23
C MET A 41 3.77 2.86 3.65
N GLU A 42 3.80 1.89 4.57
CA GLU A 42 4.27 2.09 5.95
C GLU A 42 5.72 2.59 5.97
N LEU A 43 6.61 1.96 5.17
CA LEU A 43 8.00 2.40 5.03
C LEU A 43 8.11 3.81 4.42
N TYR A 44 7.29 4.10 3.41
CA TYR A 44 7.24 5.43 2.80
C TYR A 44 6.84 6.51 3.81
N MET A 45 5.85 6.24 4.68
CA MET A 45 5.44 7.15 5.76
C MET A 45 6.56 7.34 6.79
N GLN A 46 7.23 6.26 7.21
CA GLN A 46 8.35 6.32 8.16
C GLN A 46 9.50 7.20 7.66
N ASN A 47 9.77 7.18 6.36
CA ASN A 47 10.84 7.96 5.74
C ASN A 47 10.51 9.46 5.58
N LYS A 48 9.30 9.90 5.92
CA LYS A 48 8.95 11.32 5.93
C LYS A 48 9.40 11.99 7.23
N GLU A 49 9.58 13.31 7.15
CA GLU A 49 9.67 14.14 8.34
C GLU A 49 8.44 13.89 9.24
N HIS A 50 8.71 13.67 10.53
CA HIS A 50 7.77 13.21 11.55
C HIS A 50 7.09 11.86 11.24
N GLY A 51 7.76 10.97 10.50
CA GLY A 51 7.20 9.69 10.03
C GLY A 51 6.59 8.81 11.13
N ARG A 52 7.10 8.87 12.36
CA ARG A 52 6.49 8.19 13.53
C ARG A 52 5.10 8.74 13.86
N MET A 53 4.95 10.07 13.92
CA MET A 53 3.66 10.72 14.19
C MET A 53 2.66 10.46 13.04
N ILE A 54 3.15 10.42 11.80
CA ILE A 54 2.33 10.07 10.63
C ILE A 54 1.78 8.65 10.74
N LEU A 55 2.60 7.67 11.13
CA LEU A 55 2.12 6.30 11.36
C LEU A 55 1.14 6.23 12.53
N GLU A 56 1.40 6.94 13.62
CA GLU A 56 0.50 6.98 14.78
C GLU A 56 -0.88 7.53 14.38
N SER A 57 -0.96 8.52 13.48
CA SER A 57 -2.23 9.00 12.91
C SER A 57 -3.02 7.93 12.17
N VAL A 58 -2.33 6.99 11.52
CA VAL A 58 -2.94 5.88 10.77
C VAL A 58 -3.43 4.79 11.72
N GLU A 59 -2.65 4.47 12.76
CA GLU A 59 -2.96 3.39 13.71
C GLU A 59 -4.01 3.81 14.75
N HIS A 60 -3.84 5.00 15.32
CA HIS A 60 -4.60 5.44 16.49
C HIS A 60 -5.66 6.48 16.13
N GLY A 61 -5.49 7.19 15.01
CA GLY A 61 -6.37 8.27 14.58
C GLY A 61 -5.75 9.64 14.83
N PRO A 62 -6.46 10.72 14.48
CA PRO A 62 -5.93 12.06 14.49
C PRO A 62 -5.88 12.65 15.90
N LEU A 63 -5.22 13.78 16.04
CA LEU A 63 -5.27 14.61 17.24
C LEU A 63 -6.72 14.88 17.64
N ILE A 64 -7.04 14.56 18.90
CA ILE A 64 -8.25 15.06 19.55
C ILE A 64 -8.00 16.54 19.86
N TRP A 65 -8.74 17.41 19.16
CA TRP A 65 -8.55 18.84 19.31
C TRP A 65 -8.78 19.28 20.77
N PRO A 66 -7.80 19.94 21.41
CA PRO A 66 -7.95 20.41 22.79
C PRO A 66 -9.04 21.46 22.90
N THR A 67 -9.63 21.56 24.09
CA THR A 67 -10.64 22.57 24.42
C THR A 67 -10.06 23.67 25.32
N VAL A 68 -10.72 24.82 25.32
CA VAL A 68 -10.46 25.96 26.22
C VAL A 68 -11.79 26.47 26.74
N GLU A 69 -11.81 26.86 28.01
CA GLU A 69 -12.95 27.52 28.63
C GLU A 69 -12.80 29.03 28.48
N GLU A 70 -13.77 29.67 27.86
CA GLU A 70 -13.80 31.12 27.66
C GLU A 70 -15.21 31.61 27.99
N ASN A 71 -15.34 32.44 29.03
CA ASN A 71 -16.62 32.97 29.52
C ASN A 71 -17.66 31.87 29.84
N GLU A 72 -17.27 30.84 30.60
CA GLU A 72 -18.11 29.68 30.99
C GLU A 72 -18.59 28.80 29.81
N VAL A 73 -18.04 29.01 28.60
CA VAL A 73 -18.31 28.19 27.42
C VAL A 73 -17.06 27.39 27.06
N ILE A 74 -17.19 26.07 26.99
CA ILE A 74 -16.13 25.18 26.50
C ILE A 74 -16.19 25.19 24.97
N ARG A 75 -15.10 25.62 24.33
CA ARG A 75 -14.93 25.56 22.87
C ARG A 75 -13.65 24.85 22.50
N THR A 76 -13.62 24.27 21.30
CA THR A 76 -12.40 23.70 20.72
C THR A 76 -11.41 24.82 20.37
N LYS A 77 -10.12 24.58 20.63
CA LYS A 77 -9.06 25.51 20.23
C LYS A 77 -8.97 25.61 18.70
N LYS A 78 -8.65 26.80 18.22
CA LYS A 78 -8.26 27.04 16.82
C LYS A 78 -6.80 26.60 16.63
N TYR A 79 -6.42 26.32 15.38
CA TYR A 79 -5.04 25.94 15.06
C TYR A 79 -4.01 26.93 15.61
N ALA A 80 -4.28 28.24 15.55
CA ALA A 80 -3.36 29.27 16.08
C ALA A 80 -3.09 29.15 17.59
N GLU A 81 -4.07 28.65 18.35
CA GLU A 81 -4.06 28.50 19.81
C GLU A 81 -3.41 27.18 20.27
N LEU A 82 -3.08 26.30 19.33
CA LEU A 82 -2.38 25.05 19.59
C LEU A 82 -0.91 25.32 19.97
N SER A 83 -0.41 24.48 20.88
CA SER A 83 1.02 24.35 21.16
C SER A 83 1.79 23.89 19.92
N VAL A 84 3.11 24.05 19.94
CA VAL A 84 3.97 23.63 18.82
C VAL A 84 3.80 22.14 18.52
N VAL A 85 3.71 21.28 19.54
CA VAL A 85 3.56 19.82 19.37
C VAL A 85 2.20 19.47 18.77
N GLU A 86 1.11 20.10 19.23
CA GLU A 86 -0.23 19.88 18.69
C GLU A 86 -0.35 20.32 17.23
N LYS A 87 0.32 21.42 16.84
CA LYS A 87 0.39 21.85 15.44
C LYS A 87 1.10 20.83 14.56
N ILE A 88 2.26 20.34 15.02
CA ILE A 88 3.01 19.29 14.31
C ILE A 88 2.14 18.04 14.15
N GLN A 89 1.41 17.62 15.18
CA GLN A 89 0.51 16.47 15.08
C GLN A 89 -0.63 16.71 14.08
N ALA A 90 -1.30 17.85 14.15
CA ALA A 90 -2.37 18.18 13.21
C ALA A 90 -1.89 18.21 11.74
N ASP A 91 -0.67 18.71 11.51
CA ASP A 91 -0.04 18.70 10.19
C ASP A 91 0.31 17.27 9.75
N CYS A 92 0.78 16.42 10.67
CA CYS A 92 1.04 14.99 10.42
C CYS A 92 -0.24 14.22 10.10
N ASP A 93 -1.35 14.49 10.79
CA ASP A 93 -2.65 13.85 10.53
C ASP A 93 -3.15 14.16 9.10
N MET A 94 -3.01 15.43 8.68
CA MET A 94 -3.31 15.87 7.32
C MET A 94 -2.39 15.19 6.30
N LYS A 95 -1.10 15.10 6.62
CA LYS A 95 -0.10 14.47 5.76
C LYS A 95 -0.35 12.96 5.60
N ALA A 96 -0.71 12.26 6.68
CA ALA A 96 -1.09 10.85 6.65
C ALA A 96 -2.29 10.62 5.72
N THR A 97 -3.33 11.45 5.85
CA THR A 97 -4.53 11.42 5.01
C THR A 97 -4.16 11.61 3.53
N ASN A 98 -3.35 12.61 3.22
CA ASN A 98 -2.91 12.90 1.85
C ASN A 98 -2.05 11.78 1.25
N ILE A 99 -1.14 11.19 2.04
CA ILE A 99 -0.28 10.07 1.60
C ILE A 99 -1.15 8.87 1.21
N ILE A 100 -2.13 8.50 2.05
CA ILE A 100 -3.03 7.38 1.75
C ILE A 100 -3.77 7.66 0.44
N LEU A 101 -4.44 8.81 0.32
CA LEU A 101 -5.23 9.15 -0.87
C LEU A 101 -4.41 9.15 -2.17
N GLN A 102 -3.17 9.63 -2.13
CA GLN A 102 -2.26 9.63 -3.29
C GLN A 102 -1.79 8.22 -3.68
N GLY A 103 -1.80 7.29 -2.73
CA GLY A 103 -1.50 5.88 -2.94
C GLY A 103 -2.66 5.07 -3.51
N LEU A 104 -3.83 5.67 -3.76
CA LEU A 104 -5.02 4.95 -4.24
C LEU A 104 -5.26 5.13 -5.75
N PRO A 105 -5.56 4.05 -6.47
CA PRO A 105 -6.19 4.09 -7.78
C PRO A 105 -7.53 4.81 -7.75
N ALA A 106 -7.94 5.38 -8.88
CA ALA A 106 -9.13 6.22 -8.97
C ALA A 106 -10.43 5.51 -8.57
N ASP A 107 -10.57 4.21 -8.89
CA ASP A 107 -11.72 3.40 -8.53
C ASP A 107 -11.79 3.18 -7.02
N ILE A 108 -10.67 2.86 -6.36
CA ILE A 108 -10.61 2.73 -4.89
C ILE A 108 -10.82 4.09 -4.21
N TYR A 109 -10.20 5.16 -4.72
CA TYR A 109 -10.41 6.51 -4.21
C TYR A 109 -11.90 6.88 -4.18
N SER A 110 -12.64 6.61 -5.26
CA SER A 110 -14.07 6.92 -5.35
C SER A 110 -14.92 6.24 -4.27
N LEU A 111 -14.48 5.08 -3.76
CA LEU A 111 -15.18 4.32 -2.72
C LEU A 111 -14.91 4.85 -1.30
N VAL A 112 -13.81 5.58 -1.10
CA VAL A 112 -13.35 6.02 0.24
C VAL A 112 -13.30 7.53 0.41
N ASN A 113 -13.52 8.31 -0.65
CA ASN A 113 -13.39 9.78 -0.66
C ASN A 113 -14.30 10.55 0.32
N HIS A 114 -15.29 9.91 0.92
CA HIS A 114 -16.16 10.50 1.94
C HIS A 114 -15.52 10.49 3.34
N HIS A 115 -14.47 9.69 3.54
CA HIS A 115 -13.68 9.68 4.77
C HIS A 115 -12.61 10.78 4.74
N ARG A 116 -12.41 11.43 5.89
CA ARG A 116 -11.52 12.58 6.03
C ARG A 116 -10.31 12.32 6.94
N VAL A 117 -10.25 11.14 7.54
CA VAL A 117 -9.27 10.77 8.56
C VAL A 117 -8.45 9.60 8.05
N ALA A 118 -7.13 9.69 8.22
CA ALA A 118 -6.17 8.70 7.76
C ALA A 118 -6.49 7.28 8.22
N LYS A 119 -6.82 7.11 9.50
CA LYS A 119 -7.21 5.82 10.08
C LYS A 119 -8.43 5.20 9.40
N ASP A 120 -9.53 5.95 9.27
CA ASP A 120 -10.75 5.47 8.63
C ASP A 120 -10.50 5.07 7.16
N LEU A 121 -9.72 5.89 6.44
CA LEU A 121 -9.30 5.59 5.07
C LEU A 121 -8.49 4.30 5.00
N TRP A 122 -7.51 4.14 5.89
CA TRP A 122 -6.64 2.97 5.95
C TRP A 122 -7.42 1.69 6.23
N GLU A 123 -8.27 1.69 7.26
CA GLU A 123 -9.12 0.56 7.63
C GLU A 123 -10.10 0.21 6.50
N ARG A 124 -10.69 1.21 5.84
CA ARG A 124 -11.60 0.94 4.72
C ARG A 124 -10.89 0.39 3.50
N VAL A 125 -9.69 0.86 3.18
CA VAL A 125 -8.87 0.28 2.11
C VAL A 125 -8.54 -1.18 2.43
N GLN A 126 -8.17 -1.49 3.67
CA GLN A 126 -7.95 -2.88 4.10
C GLN A 126 -9.20 -3.74 3.94
N LEU A 127 -10.37 -3.25 4.35
CA LEU A 127 -11.65 -3.97 4.20
C LEU A 127 -12.01 -4.20 2.72
N LEU A 128 -11.84 -3.18 1.87
CA LEU A 128 -12.08 -3.31 0.42
C LEU A 128 -11.16 -4.37 -0.18
N MET A 129 -9.90 -4.37 0.23
CA MET A 129 -8.92 -5.34 -0.26
C MET A 129 -9.19 -6.74 0.27
N GLN A 130 -9.70 -6.90 1.49
CA GLN A 130 -10.16 -8.18 2.05
C GLN A 130 -11.38 -8.75 1.30
N GLY A 131 -12.31 -7.90 0.85
CA GLY A 131 -13.47 -8.30 0.07
C GLY A 131 -13.19 -8.59 -1.40
N SER A 132 -12.10 -8.03 -1.95
CA SER A 132 -11.62 -8.33 -3.31
C SER A 132 -10.50 -9.37 -3.37
N SER A 133 -9.87 -9.69 -2.24
CA SER A 133 -8.78 -10.65 -2.17
C SER A 133 -9.31 -12.07 -2.20
N LEU A 134 -8.68 -12.91 -3.04
CA LEU A 134 -8.57 -14.32 -2.75
C LEU A 134 -8.15 -14.47 -1.28
N THR A 135 -8.88 -15.27 -0.52
CA THR A 135 -8.54 -15.65 0.83
C THR A 135 -7.07 -16.06 0.88
N LYS A 136 -6.41 -15.92 2.04
CA LYS A 136 -5.03 -16.40 2.23
C LYS A 136 -4.84 -17.81 1.64
N GLN A 137 -5.80 -18.70 1.88
CA GLN A 137 -5.80 -20.06 1.37
C GLN A 137 -5.86 -20.12 -0.17
N GLU A 138 -6.71 -19.33 -0.81
CA GLU A 138 -6.77 -19.29 -2.27
C GLU A 138 -5.51 -18.69 -2.92
N ARG A 139 -4.84 -17.74 -2.25
CA ARG A 139 -3.51 -17.24 -2.68
C ARG A 139 -2.45 -18.32 -2.56
N GLU A 140 -2.42 -19.04 -1.44
CA GLU A 140 -1.54 -20.20 -1.26
C GLU A 140 -1.81 -21.26 -2.33
N CYS A 141 -3.08 -21.59 -2.62
CA CYS A 141 -3.45 -22.51 -3.71
C CYS A 141 -2.94 -22.03 -5.07
N LYS A 142 -3.10 -20.74 -5.40
CA LYS A 142 -2.58 -20.19 -6.66
C LYS A 142 -1.06 -20.26 -6.77
N LEU A 143 -0.35 -20.03 -5.67
CA LEU A 143 1.10 -20.10 -5.62
C LEU A 143 1.60 -21.55 -5.73
N TYR A 144 0.91 -22.51 -5.09
CA TYR A 144 1.17 -23.93 -5.28
C TYR A 144 0.93 -24.36 -6.74
N ASP A 145 -0.20 -23.94 -7.34
CA ASP A 145 -0.50 -24.22 -8.74
C ASP A 145 0.55 -23.61 -9.70
N ALA A 146 1.00 -22.40 -9.42
CA ALA A 146 2.03 -21.72 -10.21
C ALA A 146 3.39 -22.42 -10.08
N PHE A 147 3.71 -22.93 -8.89
CA PHE A 147 4.93 -23.71 -8.64
C PHE A 147 4.90 -25.08 -9.32
N ASP A 148 3.80 -25.81 -9.18
CA ASP A 148 3.62 -27.14 -9.79
C ASP A 148 3.70 -27.07 -11.33
N LYS A 149 3.17 -25.98 -11.91
CA LYS A 149 3.21 -25.73 -13.36
C LYS A 149 4.47 -24.98 -13.80
N PHE A 150 5.40 -24.68 -12.90
CA PHE A 150 6.58 -23.88 -13.23
C PHE A 150 7.51 -24.65 -14.16
N THR A 151 7.62 -24.17 -15.39
CA THR A 151 8.40 -24.82 -16.44
C THR A 151 9.17 -23.79 -17.27
N HIS A 152 10.19 -24.29 -17.98
CA HIS A 152 10.93 -23.50 -18.95
C HIS A 152 10.00 -23.10 -20.12
N ILE A 153 9.98 -21.81 -20.44
CA ILE A 153 9.26 -21.25 -21.57
C ILE A 153 10.19 -21.24 -22.78
N LYS A 154 9.75 -21.86 -23.88
CA LYS A 154 10.51 -21.90 -25.12
C LYS A 154 10.91 -20.48 -25.57
N GLY A 155 12.22 -20.26 -25.73
CA GLY A 155 12.79 -18.98 -26.13
C GLY A 155 13.18 -18.04 -24.98
N GLU A 156 12.94 -18.42 -23.72
CA GLU A 156 13.41 -17.63 -22.59
C GLU A 156 14.92 -17.85 -22.31
N SER A 157 15.58 -16.79 -21.85
CA SER A 157 16.97 -16.87 -21.39
C SER A 157 17.06 -17.47 -19.99
N LEU A 158 18.21 -18.06 -19.67
CA LEU A 158 18.47 -18.60 -18.33
C LEU A 158 18.32 -17.54 -17.23
N HIS A 159 18.71 -16.30 -17.51
CA HIS A 159 18.54 -15.18 -16.59
C HIS A 159 17.06 -14.89 -16.32
N THR A 160 16.22 -14.91 -17.37
CA THR A 160 14.77 -14.69 -17.25
C THR A 160 14.11 -15.82 -16.47
N TYR A 161 14.49 -17.07 -16.74
CA TYR A 161 14.03 -18.24 -15.99
C TYR A 161 14.33 -18.09 -14.49
N TYR A 162 15.59 -17.73 -14.16
CA TYR A 162 16.02 -17.58 -12.78
C TYR A 162 15.26 -16.46 -12.06
N LEU A 163 15.08 -15.30 -12.71
CA LEU A 163 14.29 -14.19 -12.16
C LEU A 163 12.86 -14.60 -11.84
N ARG A 164 12.17 -15.28 -12.77
CA ARG A 164 10.81 -15.79 -12.56
C ARG A 164 10.75 -16.77 -11.38
N PHE A 165 11.73 -17.67 -11.30
CA PHE A 165 11.80 -18.65 -10.21
C PHE A 165 12.03 -17.97 -8.86
N THR A 166 13.01 -17.07 -8.76
CA THR A 166 13.30 -16.33 -7.52
C THR A 166 12.10 -15.50 -7.08
N GLN A 167 11.38 -14.86 -8.00
CA GLN A 167 10.19 -14.10 -7.68
C GLN A 167 9.08 -15.00 -7.12
N LEU A 168 8.82 -16.15 -7.75
CA LEU A 168 7.85 -17.13 -7.25
C LEU A 168 8.21 -17.62 -5.83
N ILE A 169 9.48 -17.95 -5.58
CA ILE A 169 9.94 -18.39 -4.25
C ILE A 169 9.80 -17.28 -3.20
N ASN A 170 10.12 -16.03 -3.56
CA ASN A 170 9.95 -14.89 -2.66
C ASN A 170 8.48 -14.68 -2.31
N ASP A 171 7.58 -14.78 -3.29
CA ASP A 171 6.13 -14.66 -3.07
C ASP A 171 5.61 -15.78 -2.15
N MET A 172 6.10 -17.02 -2.29
CA MET A 172 5.76 -18.13 -1.38
C MET A 172 6.29 -17.90 0.05
N ASN A 173 7.49 -17.35 0.18
CA ASN A 173 8.10 -17.06 1.49
C ASN A 173 7.36 -15.97 2.27
N ILE A 174 6.78 -14.98 1.59
CA ILE A 174 5.95 -13.93 2.21
C ILE A 174 4.81 -14.55 3.04
N TYR A 175 4.22 -15.64 2.55
CA TYR A 175 3.12 -16.33 3.24
C TYR A 175 3.59 -17.46 4.18
N LYS A 176 4.91 -17.64 4.37
CA LYS A 176 5.52 -18.73 5.16
C LYS A 176 5.07 -20.12 4.69
N MET A 177 4.87 -20.29 3.38
CA MET A 177 4.49 -21.57 2.80
C MET A 177 5.63 -22.58 3.01
N LYS A 178 5.29 -23.80 3.44
CA LYS A 178 6.25 -24.90 3.51
C LYS A 178 6.28 -25.62 2.17
N MET A 179 7.46 -25.70 1.58
CA MET A 179 7.75 -26.60 0.47
C MET A 179 8.08 -27.95 1.09
N GLU A 180 7.09 -28.82 1.27
CA GLU A 180 7.38 -30.18 1.66
C GLU A 180 8.12 -30.85 0.49
N GLN A 181 9.32 -31.37 0.78
CA GLN A 181 10.11 -32.12 -0.18
C GLN A 181 9.35 -33.42 -0.48
N PHE A 182 8.92 -33.60 -1.74
CA PHE A 182 8.47 -34.88 -2.25
C PHE A 182 9.64 -35.86 -2.39
#